data_AF-A0A1R2CHT2-F1
#
_entry.id   AF-A0A1R2CHT2-F1
#
_cell.length_a   1.000
_cell.length_b   1.000
_cell.length_c   1.000
_cell.angle_alpha   90.00
_cell.angle_beta   90.00
_cell.angle_gamma   90.00
#
_symmetry.space_group_name_H-M   'P 1'
#
loop_
_entity.id
_entity.type
_entity.pdbx_description
1 polymer ?
#
loop_
_entity_poly.entity_id
_entity_poly.type
_entity_poly.pdbx_seq_one_letter_code
_entity_poly.pdbx_strand_id
1 'polypeptide(L)'
;MSTKCPLSDPSLDIIPTNAHLVGNCLCQFCTCGKHLCPRMNFKDPFPRATFTTKYMSEFKKGGFNLPVKPEARIWRPNKLPMDLITSNQEDFISKDAKPATPIKPTKSATPKKPKISETTINSYNYPDWGAQAVNHEKRWHPPVRTVELPFKGTSSYARSFSPIHPHDAKVFETNYSVSTAYQTSFSLGPKTGFDDRTTYADKMKNYTGSGLNTRIKVRAPKAEQTFSSPMHFNTTANSFYATPSHKIDPRQLRIQLQSRGM
;
A
#
# COMPACT_ATOMS: atom_id res chain seq x y z
N MET A 1 13.45 -18.71 50.86
CA MET A 1 12.24 -17.92 50.58
C MET A 1 11.16 -18.85 50.05
N SER A 2 10.17 -19.20 50.88
CA SER A 2 9.06 -20.06 50.46
C SER A 2 8.01 -19.20 49.76
N THR A 3 8.20 -18.96 48.46
CA THR A 3 7.18 -18.36 47.61
C THR A 3 6.05 -19.37 47.44
N LYS A 4 4.88 -19.10 48.00
CA LYS A 4 3.69 -19.97 47.88
C LYS A 4 3.44 -20.26 46.41
N CYS A 5 3.41 -21.55 46.04
CA CYS A 5 3.13 -21.96 44.67
C CYS A 5 1.67 -21.64 44.33
N PRO A 6 1.38 -20.97 43.19
CA PRO A 6 0.01 -20.65 42.80
C PRO A 6 -0.86 -21.89 42.54
N LEU A 7 -0.25 -23.06 42.30
CA LEU A 7 -0.95 -24.33 42.10
C LEU A 7 -1.34 -25.03 43.41
N SER A 8 -0.78 -24.61 44.54
CA SER A 8 -1.08 -25.20 45.85
C SER A 8 -2.25 -24.51 46.56
N ASP A 9 -2.89 -23.53 45.90
CA ASP A 9 -4.04 -22.83 46.45
C ASP A 9 -5.31 -23.71 46.33
N PRO A 10 -5.96 -24.09 47.45
CA PRO A 10 -7.18 -24.89 47.42
C PRO A 10 -8.39 -24.16 46.82
N SER A 11 -8.30 -22.84 46.61
CA SER A 11 -9.33 -22.05 45.94
C SER A 11 -9.25 -22.09 44.40
N LEU A 12 -8.19 -22.69 43.85
CA LEU A 12 -8.01 -22.81 42.41
C LEU A 12 -8.97 -23.86 41.84
N ASP A 13 -9.69 -23.53 40.76
CA ASP A 13 -10.50 -24.53 40.07
C ASP A 13 -9.64 -25.58 39.33
N ILE A 14 -10.25 -26.71 39.01
CA ILE A 14 -9.58 -27.82 38.32
C ILE A 14 -9.06 -27.32 36.97
N ILE A 15 -7.74 -27.39 36.76
CA ILE A 15 -7.14 -27.05 35.46
C ILE A 15 -7.54 -28.15 34.47
N PRO A 16 -8.28 -27.83 33.39
CA PRO A 16 -8.70 -28.85 32.44
C PRO A 16 -7.49 -29.42 31.70
N THR A 17 -7.54 -30.71 31.37
CA THR A 17 -6.49 -31.41 30.60
C THR A 17 -6.17 -30.69 29.29
N ASN A 18 -7.17 -30.12 28.62
CA ASN A 18 -7.00 -29.32 27.40
C ASN A 18 -6.09 -28.09 27.61
N ALA A 19 -6.11 -27.46 28.79
CA ALA A 19 -5.21 -26.33 29.07
C ALA A 19 -3.74 -26.77 29.15
N HIS A 20 -3.47 -28.00 29.60
CA HIS A 20 -2.13 -28.58 29.54
C HIS A 20 -1.71 -28.87 28.09
N LEU A 21 -2.59 -29.45 27.27
CA LEU A 21 -2.31 -29.78 25.86
C LEU A 21 -1.99 -28.53 25.02
N VAL A 22 -2.78 -27.46 25.16
CA VAL A 22 -2.58 -26.20 24.41
C VAL A 22 -1.39 -25.39 24.95
N GLY A 23 -0.87 -25.73 26.14
CA GLY A 23 0.20 -24.96 26.77
C GLY A 23 -0.26 -23.73 27.55
N ASN A 24 -1.56 -23.65 27.81
CA ASN A 24 -2.18 -22.59 28.59
C ASN A 24 -2.34 -22.92 30.09
N CYS A 25 -1.67 -23.97 30.56
CA CYS A 25 -1.66 -24.36 31.98
C CYS A 25 -0.87 -23.40 32.87
N LEU A 26 -1.16 -23.40 34.16
CA LEU A 26 -0.45 -22.62 35.18
C LEU A 26 0.91 -23.24 35.60
N CYS A 27 1.22 -24.46 35.13
CA CYS A 27 2.42 -25.18 35.50
C CYS A 27 3.73 -24.46 35.15
N GLN A 28 3.71 -23.59 34.15
CA GLN A 28 4.87 -22.76 33.78
C GLN A 28 5.31 -21.80 34.90
N PHE A 29 4.39 -21.44 35.81
CA PHE A 29 4.63 -20.51 36.91
C PHE A 29 4.88 -21.21 38.25
N CYS A 30 4.92 -22.57 38.32
CA CYS A 30 5.36 -23.25 39.54
C CYS A 30 6.88 -23.22 39.63
N THR A 31 7.38 -22.58 40.68
CA THR A 31 8.79 -22.63 41.12
C THR A 31 9.06 -23.76 42.11
N CYS A 32 8.03 -24.54 42.41
CA CYS A 32 7.96 -25.46 43.52
C CYS A 32 8.51 -26.87 43.25
N GLY A 33 8.70 -27.23 41.97
CA GLY A 33 9.20 -28.54 41.54
C GLY A 33 8.29 -29.76 41.81
N LYS A 34 7.25 -29.62 42.63
CA LYS A 34 6.35 -30.73 43.02
C LYS A 34 5.25 -31.03 41.99
N HIS A 35 4.88 -30.07 41.15
CA HIS A 35 3.83 -30.26 40.15
C HIS A 35 4.45 -30.61 38.79
N LEU A 36 4.16 -31.81 38.29
CA LEU A 36 4.59 -32.26 36.96
C LEU A 36 3.54 -31.87 35.92
N CYS A 37 3.96 -31.17 34.86
CA CYS A 37 3.06 -30.80 33.78
C CYS A 37 2.95 -31.95 32.75
N PRO A 38 1.74 -32.46 32.46
CA PRO A 38 1.54 -33.51 31.46
C PRO A 38 2.01 -33.13 30.05
N ARG A 39 2.06 -31.82 29.73
CA ARG A 39 2.48 -31.31 28.40
C ARG A 39 3.84 -31.83 27.95
N MET A 40 4.78 -32.04 28.87
CA MET A 40 6.14 -32.46 28.52
C MET A 40 6.23 -33.90 28.00
N ASN A 41 5.18 -34.72 28.23
CA ASN A 41 5.17 -36.14 27.85
C ASN A 41 4.31 -36.46 26.62
N PHE A 42 3.54 -35.50 26.10
CA PHE A 42 2.77 -35.72 24.89
C PHE A 42 3.63 -35.46 23.65
N LYS A 43 4.27 -36.53 23.14
CA LYS A 43 4.43 -36.66 21.68
C LYS A 43 3.00 -36.61 21.14
N ASP A 44 2.70 -35.63 20.26
CA ASP A 44 1.36 -35.35 19.72
C ASP A 44 0.50 -36.64 19.64
N PRO A 45 -0.60 -36.78 20.43
CA PRO A 45 -1.39 -38.02 20.47
C PRO A 45 -2.01 -38.35 19.11
N PHE A 46 -2.12 -37.35 18.25
CA PHE A 46 -2.42 -37.50 16.84
C PHE A 46 -1.12 -37.30 16.07
N PRO A 47 -0.45 -38.38 15.59
CA PRO A 47 0.57 -38.18 14.58
C PRO A 47 -0.09 -37.39 13.46
N ARG A 48 0.44 -36.21 13.14
CA ARG A 48 -0.10 -35.29 12.11
C ARG A 48 -0.26 -35.92 10.71
N ALA A 49 0.07 -37.21 10.58
CA ALA A 49 0.12 -38.02 9.38
C ALA A 49 -0.95 -39.14 9.28
N THR A 50 -1.81 -39.39 10.29
CA THR A 50 -2.79 -40.51 10.17
C THR A 50 -3.98 -40.20 9.27
N PHE A 51 -4.30 -38.92 9.03
CA PHE A 51 -5.42 -38.52 8.18
C PHE A 51 -4.92 -37.77 6.95
N THR A 52 -4.27 -38.49 6.03
CA THR A 52 -4.05 -37.97 4.67
C THR A 52 -5.38 -38.03 3.93
N THR A 53 -6.00 -36.88 3.68
CA THR A 53 -7.17 -36.80 2.81
C THR A 53 -6.78 -37.21 1.38
N LYS A 54 -7.73 -37.75 0.59
CA LYS A 54 -7.50 -38.03 -0.84
C LYS A 54 -6.92 -36.81 -1.57
N TYR A 55 -7.39 -35.63 -1.20
CA TYR A 55 -6.88 -34.37 -1.69
C TYR A 55 -5.37 -34.18 -1.41
N MET A 56 -4.89 -34.43 -0.19
CA MET A 56 -3.45 -34.34 0.12
C MET A 56 -2.61 -35.41 -0.58
N SER A 57 -3.18 -36.59 -0.86
CA SER A 57 -2.46 -37.62 -1.63
C SER A 57 -2.34 -37.28 -3.11
N GLU A 58 -3.37 -36.63 -3.68
CA GLU A 58 -3.44 -36.28 -5.12
C GLU A 58 -2.72 -34.96 -5.43
N PHE A 59 -2.79 -33.97 -4.54
CA PHE A 59 -2.19 -32.65 -4.72
C PHE A 59 -0.85 -32.50 -4.00
N LYS A 60 0.10 -33.37 -4.35
CA LYS A 60 1.51 -33.13 -3.98
C LYS A 60 2.03 -31.99 -4.87
N LYS A 61 2.84 -31.08 -4.31
CA LYS A 61 3.58 -30.10 -5.12
C LYS A 61 4.48 -30.88 -6.09
N GLY A 62 4.01 -31.08 -7.31
CA GLY A 62 4.81 -31.64 -8.38
C GLY A 62 5.96 -30.69 -8.63
N GLY A 63 7.19 -31.16 -8.46
CA GLY A 63 8.34 -30.47 -9.02
C GLY A 63 8.13 -30.43 -10.52
N PHE A 64 7.89 -29.25 -11.09
CA PHE A 64 7.95 -29.11 -12.54
C PHE A 64 9.37 -29.47 -12.95
N ASN A 65 9.52 -30.38 -13.92
CA ASN A 65 10.81 -30.59 -14.55
C ASN A 65 11.29 -29.21 -15.03
N LEU A 66 12.42 -28.76 -14.48
CA LEU A 66 13.04 -27.52 -14.93
C LEU A 66 13.18 -27.63 -16.45
N PRO A 67 12.75 -26.62 -17.22
CA PRO A 67 12.89 -26.64 -18.66
C PRO A 67 14.35 -26.93 -18.98
N VAL A 68 14.60 -27.89 -19.88
CA VAL A 68 15.94 -28.26 -20.31
C VAL A 68 16.65 -26.97 -20.73
N LYS A 69 17.67 -26.58 -19.96
CA LYS A 69 18.47 -25.40 -20.31
C LYS A 69 19.16 -25.72 -21.62
N PRO A 70 18.94 -24.95 -22.71
CA PRO A 70 19.68 -25.17 -23.93
C PRO A 70 21.16 -25.00 -23.63
N GLU A 71 21.97 -26.00 -24.00
CA GLU A 71 23.42 -25.89 -23.90
C GLU A 71 23.89 -24.66 -24.68
N ALA A 72 24.74 -23.85 -24.06
CA ALA A 72 25.32 -22.69 -24.72
C ALA A 72 26.12 -23.18 -25.93
N ARG A 73 25.61 -22.91 -27.14
CA ARG A 73 26.33 -23.23 -28.38
C ARG A 73 27.64 -22.42 -28.36
N ILE A 74 28.76 -23.13 -28.29
CA ILE A 74 30.09 -22.53 -28.40
C ILE A 74 30.16 -21.87 -29.78
N TRP A 75 30.38 -20.56 -29.81
CA TRP A 75 30.50 -19.81 -31.05
C TRP A 75 31.65 -20.39 -31.89
N ARG A 76 31.35 -20.77 -33.14
CA ARG A 76 32.35 -21.20 -34.11
C ARG A 76 32.53 -20.07 -35.12
N PRO A 77 33.74 -19.50 -35.27
CA PRO A 77 33.99 -18.50 -36.31
C PRO A 77 33.69 -19.09 -37.69
N ASN A 78 33.10 -18.27 -38.57
CA ASN A 78 32.85 -18.65 -39.94
C ASN A 78 34.19 -18.83 -40.67
N LYS A 79 34.43 -20.02 -41.22
CA LYS A 79 35.64 -20.34 -42.02
C LYS A 79 35.40 -20.21 -43.54
N LEU A 80 34.21 -19.78 -43.94
CA LEU A 80 33.89 -19.62 -45.36
C LEU A 80 34.70 -18.45 -45.94
N PRO A 81 35.38 -18.63 -47.08
CA PRO A 81 36.02 -17.52 -47.79
C PRO A 81 34.95 -16.53 -48.24
N MET A 82 35.27 -15.23 -48.20
CA MET A 82 34.43 -14.17 -48.71
C MET A 82 34.97 -13.72 -50.06
N ASP A 83 34.14 -13.73 -51.10
CA ASP A 83 34.49 -13.10 -52.37
C ASP A 83 34.42 -11.59 -52.20
N LEU A 84 35.59 -10.93 -52.23
CA LEU A 84 35.73 -9.48 -52.05
C LEU A 84 35.54 -8.70 -53.37
N ILE A 85 34.91 -9.33 -54.36
CA ILE A 85 34.67 -8.72 -55.67
C ILE A 85 33.44 -7.82 -55.53
N THR A 86 33.65 -6.51 -55.75
CA THR A 86 32.55 -5.54 -55.73
C THR A 86 31.88 -5.49 -57.10
N SER A 87 30.57 -5.19 -57.15
CA SER A 87 29.86 -4.96 -58.42
C SER A 87 30.56 -3.92 -59.29
N ASN A 88 31.18 -2.91 -58.67
CA ASN A 88 31.96 -1.89 -59.38
C ASN A 88 33.18 -2.48 -60.13
N GLN A 89 33.83 -3.51 -59.57
CA GLN A 89 34.94 -4.19 -60.24
C GLN A 89 34.46 -5.12 -61.37
N GLU A 90 33.28 -5.72 -61.24
CA GLU A 90 32.69 -6.56 -62.30
C GLU A 90 32.12 -5.71 -63.44
N ASP A 91 31.45 -4.60 -63.12
CA ASP A 91 30.70 -3.80 -64.08
C ASP A 91 31.61 -2.87 -64.90
N PHE A 92 32.69 -2.35 -64.30
CA PHE A 92 33.56 -1.34 -64.91
C PHE A 92 34.91 -1.91 -65.35
N ILE A 93 34.84 -2.93 -66.20
CA ILE A 93 36.02 -3.43 -66.91
C ILE A 93 36.34 -2.44 -68.05
N SER A 94 37.60 -2.07 -68.21
CA SER A 94 38.04 -1.23 -69.33
C SER A 94 37.71 -1.92 -70.65
N LYS A 95 36.79 -1.33 -71.42
CA LYS A 95 36.45 -1.78 -72.78
C LYS A 95 37.13 -0.86 -73.78
N ASP A 96 37.76 -1.42 -74.80
CA ASP A 96 38.35 -0.63 -75.88
C ASP A 96 37.24 0.08 -76.67
N ALA A 97 37.30 1.41 -76.68
CA ALA A 97 36.31 2.23 -77.38
C ALA A 97 36.56 2.20 -78.89
N LYS A 98 35.53 1.82 -79.67
CA LYS A 98 35.53 1.99 -81.13
C LYS A 98 35.10 3.43 -81.49
N PRO A 99 35.66 4.03 -82.55
CA PRO A 99 35.29 5.38 -82.97
C PRO A 99 33.81 5.46 -83.41
N ALA A 100 33.14 6.54 -83.01
CA ALA A 100 31.70 6.73 -83.22
C ALA A 100 31.35 7.16 -84.66
N THR A 101 30.28 6.59 -85.22
CA THR A 101 29.68 7.02 -86.48
C THR A 101 28.47 7.94 -86.23
N PRO A 102 28.36 9.09 -86.91
CA PRO A 102 27.27 10.04 -86.65
C PRO A 102 25.94 9.59 -87.27
N ILE A 103 24.90 9.42 -86.45
CA ILE A 103 23.52 9.12 -86.87
C ILE A 103 22.61 10.30 -86.46
N LYS A 104 21.86 10.87 -87.41
CA LYS A 104 20.93 11.98 -87.16
C LYS A 104 19.57 11.46 -86.65
N PRO A 105 18.96 12.07 -85.61
CA PRO A 105 17.73 11.54 -85.02
C PRO A 105 16.45 11.96 -85.78
N THR A 106 15.59 10.98 -86.04
CA THR A 106 14.22 11.17 -86.54
C THR A 106 13.27 11.36 -85.34
N LYS A 107 12.55 12.49 -85.27
CA LYS A 107 11.62 12.78 -84.16
C LYS A 107 10.33 11.98 -84.29
N SER A 108 10.06 11.06 -83.37
CA SER A 108 8.78 10.35 -83.26
C SER A 108 7.84 11.05 -82.27
N ALA A 109 6.55 11.15 -82.61
CA ALA A 109 5.52 11.73 -81.75
C ALA A 109 5.08 10.72 -80.69
N THR A 110 5.03 11.15 -79.42
CA THR A 110 4.62 10.32 -78.28
C THR A 110 3.12 10.05 -78.29
N PRO A 111 2.65 8.79 -78.20
CA PRO A 111 1.22 8.49 -78.13
C PRO A 111 0.63 8.90 -76.77
N LYS A 112 -0.62 9.38 -76.77
CA LYS A 112 -1.35 9.73 -75.54
C LYS A 112 -1.70 8.47 -74.75
N LYS A 113 -1.40 8.48 -73.46
CA LYS A 113 -1.70 7.36 -72.55
C LYS A 113 -3.22 7.22 -72.34
N PRO A 114 -3.77 6.00 -72.36
CA PRO A 114 -5.18 5.78 -72.04
C PRO A 114 -5.44 6.08 -70.55
N LYS A 115 -6.61 6.64 -70.25
CA LYS A 115 -7.08 6.85 -68.88
C LYS A 115 -7.95 5.65 -68.49
N ILE A 116 -7.55 4.94 -67.44
CA ILE A 116 -8.31 3.84 -66.86
C ILE A 116 -9.13 4.42 -65.71
N SER A 117 -10.46 4.26 -65.74
CA SER A 117 -11.34 4.64 -64.63
C SER A 117 -11.44 3.47 -63.65
N GLU A 118 -10.56 3.44 -62.64
CA GLU A 118 -10.62 2.43 -61.60
C GLU A 118 -11.46 2.96 -60.43
N THR A 119 -12.73 2.56 -60.38
CA THR A 119 -13.56 2.70 -59.18
C THR A 119 -13.69 1.33 -58.54
N THR A 120 -13.22 1.19 -57.30
CA THR A 120 -13.40 -0.05 -56.55
C THR A 120 -14.81 -0.10 -55.95
N ILE A 121 -15.35 -1.30 -55.75
CA ILE A 121 -16.65 -1.51 -55.08
C ILE A 121 -16.66 -0.81 -53.71
N ASN A 122 -15.51 -0.77 -53.03
CA ASN A 122 -15.37 -0.09 -51.74
C ASN A 122 -15.56 1.43 -51.86
N SER A 123 -14.90 2.06 -52.83
CA SER A 123 -15.07 3.50 -53.09
C SER A 123 -16.48 3.88 -53.55
N TYR A 124 -17.22 2.93 -54.14
CA TYR A 124 -18.61 3.15 -54.54
C TYR A 124 -19.58 3.02 -53.35
N ASN A 125 -19.38 2.02 -52.49
CA ASN A 125 -20.30 1.71 -51.39
C ASN A 125 -20.08 2.55 -50.12
N TYR A 126 -18.88 3.10 -49.93
CA TYR A 126 -18.53 3.86 -48.73
C TYR A 126 -18.03 5.26 -49.12
N PRO A 127 -18.92 6.14 -49.59
CA PRO A 127 -18.56 7.54 -49.77
C PRO A 127 -18.22 8.15 -48.41
N ASP A 128 -17.33 9.13 -48.40
CA ASP A 128 -17.06 9.91 -47.18
C ASP A 128 -18.32 10.72 -46.83
N TRP A 129 -18.99 10.33 -45.75
CA TRP A 129 -20.22 10.99 -45.27
C TRP A 129 -19.94 12.30 -44.53
N GLY A 130 -18.68 12.71 -44.44
CA GLY A 130 -18.25 13.93 -43.76
C GLY A 130 -18.28 13.82 -42.23
N ALA A 131 -17.71 14.82 -41.56
CA ALA A 131 -17.68 14.88 -40.11
C ALA A 131 -19.10 15.13 -39.56
N GLN A 132 -19.64 14.17 -38.80
CA GLN A 132 -20.88 14.38 -38.04
C GLN A 132 -20.63 15.38 -36.91
N ALA A 133 -21.06 16.62 -37.10
CA ALA A 133 -21.06 17.63 -36.04
C ALA A 133 -22.12 17.27 -35.00
N VAL A 134 -21.71 16.66 -33.89
CA VAL A 134 -22.59 16.43 -32.74
C VAL A 134 -22.78 17.76 -32.03
N ASN A 135 -23.90 18.42 -32.30
CA ASN A 135 -24.27 19.65 -31.60
C ASN A 135 -24.72 19.30 -30.17
N HIS A 136 -23.81 19.46 -29.21
CA HIS A 136 -24.16 19.39 -27.80
C HIS A 136 -24.80 20.70 -27.36
N GLU A 137 -26.10 20.69 -27.09
CA GLU A 137 -26.77 21.81 -26.45
C GLU A 137 -26.21 22.02 -25.04
N LYS A 138 -25.40 23.07 -24.86
CA LYS A 138 -24.97 23.50 -23.52
C LYS A 138 -26.22 24.00 -22.78
N ARG A 139 -26.60 23.28 -21.73
CA ARG A 139 -27.64 23.73 -20.80
C ARG A 139 -27.29 25.13 -20.29
N TRP A 140 -28.26 26.05 -20.36
CA TRP A 140 -28.08 27.40 -19.86
C TRP A 140 -27.78 27.36 -18.36
N HIS A 141 -26.73 28.06 -17.92
CA HIS A 141 -26.39 28.24 -16.52
C HIS A 141 -26.46 29.74 -16.22
N PRO A 142 -27.22 30.18 -15.20
CA PRO A 142 -27.25 31.58 -14.82
C PRO A 142 -25.83 32.04 -14.43
N PRO A 143 -25.41 33.27 -14.78
CA PRO A 143 -24.09 33.75 -14.44
C PRO A 143 -23.95 33.82 -12.91
N VAL A 144 -22.91 33.19 -12.37
CA VAL A 144 -22.55 33.30 -10.96
C VAL A 144 -22.16 34.75 -10.70
N ARG A 145 -23.05 35.50 -10.05
CA ARG A 145 -22.73 36.85 -9.58
C ARG A 145 -21.67 36.72 -8.50
N THR A 146 -20.45 37.14 -8.78
CA THR A 146 -19.38 37.21 -7.80
C THR A 146 -19.76 38.27 -6.79
N VAL A 147 -20.18 37.86 -5.59
CA VAL A 147 -20.22 38.78 -4.45
C VAL A 147 -18.77 39.05 -4.09
N GLU A 148 -18.26 40.24 -4.41
CA GLU A 148 -16.93 40.65 -3.98
C GLU A 148 -16.92 40.65 -2.45
N LEU A 149 -16.25 39.66 -1.85
CA LEU A 149 -16.08 39.63 -0.40
C LEU A 149 -15.13 40.76 -0.01
N PRO A 150 -15.53 41.69 0.89
CA PRO A 150 -14.64 42.75 1.33
C PRO A 150 -13.43 42.16 2.05
N PHE A 151 -12.24 42.56 1.62
CA PHE A 151 -10.99 42.11 2.21
C PHE A 151 -10.84 42.67 3.64
N LYS A 152 -10.94 41.80 4.65
CA LYS A 152 -10.71 42.14 6.07
C LYS A 152 -9.26 41.94 6.48
N GLY A 153 -8.32 42.47 5.71
CA GLY A 153 -6.89 42.37 6.04
C GLY A 153 -6.48 43.38 7.11
N THR A 154 -6.63 43.01 8.38
CA THR A 154 -5.95 43.73 9.47
C THR A 154 -4.61 43.03 9.73
N SER A 155 -3.51 43.77 9.61
CA SER A 155 -2.19 43.21 9.92
C SER A 155 -2.04 43.05 11.44
N SER A 156 -1.29 42.04 11.87
CA SER A 156 -0.90 41.89 13.27
C SER A 156 -0.18 43.15 13.78
N TYR A 157 0.61 43.80 12.92
CA TYR A 157 1.26 45.07 13.21
C TYR A 157 0.25 46.18 13.54
N ALA A 158 -0.76 46.39 12.70
CA ALA A 158 -1.79 47.40 12.95
C ALA A 158 -2.60 47.12 14.24
N ARG A 159 -2.71 45.83 14.63
CA ARG A 159 -3.39 45.42 15.85
C ARG A 159 -2.53 45.61 17.11
N SER A 160 -1.21 45.47 16.99
CA SER A 160 -0.27 45.56 18.12
C SER A 160 0.22 46.98 18.38
N PHE A 161 0.24 47.84 17.36
CA PHE A 161 0.79 49.21 17.45
C PHE A 161 -0.30 50.23 17.17
N SER A 162 -1.21 50.39 18.13
CA SER A 162 -2.14 51.52 18.17
C SER A 162 -1.44 52.75 18.78
N PRO A 163 -1.68 53.97 18.26
CA PRO A 163 -1.14 55.18 18.87
C PRO A 163 -1.64 55.30 20.32
N ILE A 164 -0.69 55.41 21.26
CA ILE A 164 -1.00 55.60 22.68
C ILE A 164 -1.34 57.08 22.87
N HIS A 165 -2.49 57.36 23.50
CA HIS A 165 -2.89 58.72 23.78
C HIS A 165 -1.93 59.33 24.84
N PRO A 166 -1.47 60.58 24.70
CA PRO A 166 -0.46 61.17 25.59
C PRO A 166 -0.85 61.23 27.07
N HIS A 167 -2.14 61.10 27.39
CA HIS A 167 -2.62 61.03 28.77
C HIS A 167 -2.31 59.67 29.44
N ASP A 168 -2.29 58.58 28.66
CA ASP A 168 -2.10 57.22 29.16
C ASP A 168 -0.61 56.82 29.24
N ALA A 169 0.25 57.54 28.52
CA ALA A 169 1.70 57.31 28.52
C ALA A 169 2.35 57.55 29.90
N LYS A 170 1.78 58.40 30.75
CA LYS A 170 2.34 58.74 32.07
C LYS A 170 2.18 57.65 33.13
N VAL A 171 1.33 56.65 32.91
CA VAL A 171 1.05 55.57 33.88
C VAL A 171 2.11 54.45 33.82
N PHE A 172 2.94 54.43 32.77
CA PHE A 172 3.89 53.33 32.51
C PHE A 172 5.26 53.46 33.18
N GLU A 173 5.57 54.57 33.87
CA GLU A 173 6.90 54.80 34.46
C GLU A 173 7.10 54.21 35.86
N THR A 174 6.08 53.61 36.49
CA THR A 174 6.20 53.11 37.87
C THR A 174 6.12 51.58 37.94
N ASN A 175 7.27 50.96 38.24
CA ASN A 175 7.56 49.54 38.53
C ASN A 175 8.07 48.67 37.36
N TYR A 176 9.40 48.60 37.23
CA TYR A 176 10.14 47.77 36.27
C TYR A 176 9.97 46.25 36.43
N SER A 177 9.30 45.76 37.48
CA SER A 177 9.13 44.31 37.71
C SER A 177 7.86 43.73 37.06
N VAL A 178 6.91 44.57 36.62
CA VAL A 178 5.68 44.13 35.95
C VAL A 178 5.36 45.10 34.82
N SER A 179 5.93 44.86 33.64
CA SER A 179 5.56 45.60 32.43
C SER A 179 4.22 45.06 31.89
N THR A 180 3.13 45.77 32.15
CA THR A 180 1.80 45.45 31.62
C THR A 180 1.58 46.13 30.28
N ALA A 181 2.10 45.55 29.19
CA ALA A 181 1.67 45.96 27.86
C ALA A 181 0.20 45.56 27.66
N TYR A 182 -0.67 46.58 27.63
CA TYR A 182 -2.11 46.55 27.34
C TYR A 182 -2.80 45.17 27.43
N GLN A 183 -3.42 44.90 28.58
CA GLN A 183 -4.21 43.69 28.91
C GLN A 183 -3.48 42.34 28.93
N THR A 184 -2.18 42.27 28.63
CA THR A 184 -1.41 41.02 28.79
C THR A 184 -0.30 41.19 29.81
N SER A 185 -0.37 40.41 30.89
CA SER A 185 0.77 40.23 31.80
C SER A 185 1.58 39.05 31.27
N PHE A 186 2.84 39.29 30.90
CA PHE A 186 3.78 38.20 30.64
C PHE A 186 4.81 38.18 31.77
N SER A 187 5.00 37.02 32.39
CA SER A 187 6.08 36.79 33.35
C SER A 187 7.26 36.19 32.60
N LEU A 188 8.47 36.74 32.80
CA LEU A 188 9.70 36.06 32.41
C LEU A 188 9.93 34.88 33.38
N GLY A 189 9.23 33.78 33.15
CA GLY A 189 9.50 32.51 33.81
C GLY A 189 10.85 31.90 33.34
N PRO A 190 11.43 30.96 34.10
CA PRO A 190 12.68 30.30 33.72
C PRO A 190 12.54 29.61 32.36
N LYS A 191 13.61 29.63 31.55
CA LYS A 191 13.67 29.05 30.19
C LYS A 191 13.39 27.54 30.21
N THR A 192 12.13 27.14 30.30
CA THR A 192 11.67 25.76 30.09
C THR A 192 10.80 25.76 28.85
N GLY A 193 11.38 25.37 27.72
CA GLY A 193 10.69 25.28 26.44
C GLY A 193 11.55 25.73 25.27
N PHE A 194 12.75 25.14 25.10
CA PHE A 194 13.37 25.15 23.79
C PHE A 194 12.57 24.14 22.95
N ASP A 195 11.86 24.64 21.95
CA ASP A 195 11.12 23.80 21.00
C ASP A 195 12.08 23.48 19.84
N ASP A 196 12.83 22.38 19.96
CA ASP A 196 13.82 21.90 18.98
C ASP A 196 13.17 21.42 17.66
N ARG A 197 11.86 21.66 17.50
CA ARG A 197 11.09 21.24 16.33
C ARG A 197 11.38 22.15 15.16
N THR A 198 12.39 21.77 14.40
CA THR A 198 12.65 22.37 13.08
C THR A 198 11.54 21.97 12.10
N THR A 199 11.19 22.88 11.20
CA THR A 199 10.21 22.62 10.12
C THR A 199 10.62 21.44 9.21
N TYR A 200 11.91 21.10 9.20
CA TYR A 200 12.45 19.94 8.52
C TYR A 200 12.04 18.62 9.19
N ALA A 201 12.16 18.52 10.51
CA ALA A 201 11.74 17.33 11.27
C ALA A 201 10.23 17.06 11.15
N ASP A 202 9.42 18.11 11.03
CA ASP A 202 7.97 17.96 10.85
C ASP A 202 7.57 17.54 9.43
N LYS A 203 8.34 17.95 8.41
CA LYS A 203 8.02 17.72 7.00
C LYS A 203 8.65 16.45 6.42
N MET A 204 9.81 16.02 6.91
CA MET A 204 10.49 14.80 6.44
C MET A 204 10.16 13.61 7.35
N LYS A 205 8.92 13.10 7.24
CA LYS A 205 8.53 11.83 7.86
C LYS A 205 8.83 10.67 6.91
N ASN A 206 9.23 9.51 7.43
CA ASN A 206 9.46 8.31 6.64
C ASN A 206 8.15 7.83 5.99
N TYR A 207 7.97 8.11 4.70
CA TYR A 207 6.79 7.70 3.93
C TYR A 207 6.84 6.23 3.45
N THR A 208 7.88 5.49 3.82
CA THR A 208 8.07 4.07 3.45
C THR A 208 7.12 3.12 4.19
N GLY A 209 6.41 3.57 5.23
CA GLY A 209 5.58 2.71 6.09
C GLY A 209 4.10 3.07 6.24
N SER A 210 3.60 4.17 5.68
CA SER A 210 2.21 4.59 5.96
C SER A 210 1.43 4.99 4.70
N GLY A 211 0.58 4.07 4.25
CA GLY A 211 -0.66 4.38 3.55
C GLY A 211 -0.52 4.80 2.08
N LEU A 212 -0.31 3.82 1.19
CA LEU A 212 -0.85 3.95 -0.16
C LEU A 212 -2.33 4.34 -0.06
N ASN A 213 -2.76 5.30 -0.89
CA ASN A 213 -4.14 5.78 -0.98
C ASN A 213 -5.12 4.63 -1.26
N THR A 214 -5.57 3.91 -0.23
CA THR A 214 -6.73 3.01 -0.31
C THR A 214 -8.05 3.80 -0.24
N ARG A 215 -8.07 5.08 -0.64
CA ARG A 215 -9.27 5.93 -0.52
C ARG A 215 -10.34 5.64 -1.57
N ILE A 216 -10.04 4.83 -2.59
CA ILE A 216 -11.05 4.17 -3.40
C ILE A 216 -11.17 2.73 -2.90
N LYS A 217 -11.79 2.54 -1.73
CA LYS A 217 -12.35 1.23 -1.39
C LYS A 217 -13.60 1.06 -2.24
N VAL A 218 -13.51 0.30 -3.32
CA VAL A 218 -14.69 -0.32 -3.92
C VAL A 218 -15.36 -1.08 -2.77
N ARG A 219 -16.47 -0.56 -2.23
CA ARG A 219 -17.24 -1.27 -1.21
C ARG A 219 -17.89 -2.45 -1.92
N ALA A 220 -17.27 -3.62 -1.82
CA ALA A 220 -17.99 -4.86 -2.04
C ALA A 220 -19.26 -4.83 -1.15
N PRO A 221 -20.43 -5.25 -1.65
CA PRO A 221 -21.63 -5.30 -0.83
C PRO A 221 -21.29 -6.12 0.42
N LYS A 222 -21.45 -5.51 1.59
CA LYS A 222 -21.27 -6.24 2.85
C LYS A 222 -22.28 -7.38 2.81
N ALA A 223 -21.78 -8.62 2.83
CA ALA A 223 -22.64 -9.75 3.13
C ALA A 223 -23.40 -9.40 4.41
N GLU A 224 -24.72 -9.39 4.34
CA GLU A 224 -25.58 -9.07 5.47
C GLU A 224 -25.19 -10.02 6.61
N GLN A 225 -24.52 -9.47 7.62
CA GLN A 225 -24.27 -10.20 8.85
C GLN A 225 -25.63 -10.43 9.47
N THR A 226 -26.12 -11.65 9.39
CA THR A 226 -27.30 -12.06 10.13
C THR A 226 -26.99 -11.82 11.61
N PHE A 227 -27.71 -10.88 12.23
CA PHE A 227 -27.60 -10.63 13.65
C PHE A 227 -28.06 -11.89 14.38
N SER A 228 -27.14 -12.72 14.83
CA SER A 228 -27.47 -13.78 15.77
C SER A 228 -27.85 -13.11 17.10
N SER A 229 -29.08 -13.32 17.56
CA SER A 229 -29.51 -12.85 18.88
C SER A 229 -28.49 -13.27 19.96
N PRO A 230 -28.05 -12.35 20.84
CA PRO A 230 -27.05 -12.63 21.88
C PRO A 230 -27.51 -13.68 22.90
N MET A 231 -28.77 -14.11 22.85
CA MET A 231 -29.37 -15.12 23.73
C MET A 231 -29.40 -16.54 23.12
N HIS A 232 -29.04 -16.75 21.85
CA HIS A 232 -29.20 -18.06 21.20
C HIS A 232 -28.38 -19.20 21.83
N PHE A 233 -27.31 -18.88 22.56
CA PHE A 233 -26.43 -19.88 23.17
C PHE A 233 -26.47 -19.90 24.70
N ASN A 234 -27.42 -19.18 25.32
CA ASN A 234 -27.62 -19.28 26.76
C ASN A 234 -28.33 -20.61 27.08
N THR A 235 -27.53 -21.60 27.46
CA THR A 235 -28.05 -22.87 27.98
C THR A 235 -28.25 -22.78 29.49
N THR A 236 -29.28 -23.47 30.00
CA THR A 236 -29.59 -23.56 31.44
C THR A 236 -28.53 -24.35 32.23
N ALA A 237 -27.49 -24.86 31.58
CA ALA A 237 -26.38 -25.55 32.22
C ALA A 237 -25.66 -24.65 33.23
N ASN A 238 -25.51 -23.35 32.96
CA ASN A 238 -24.84 -22.43 33.86
C ASN A 238 -25.56 -22.25 35.22
N SER A 239 -26.89 -22.32 35.24
CA SER A 239 -27.64 -22.28 36.51
C SER A 239 -27.60 -23.60 37.27
N PHE A 240 -27.45 -24.73 36.55
CA PHE A 240 -27.45 -26.06 37.15
C PHE A 240 -26.09 -26.45 37.75
N TYR A 241 -25.00 -25.94 37.18
CA TYR A 241 -23.62 -26.21 37.62
C TYR A 241 -22.95 -25.01 38.30
N ALA A 242 -23.73 -24.08 38.85
CA ALA A 242 -23.19 -22.95 39.62
C ALA A 242 -22.28 -23.49 40.74
N THR A 243 -20.97 -23.37 40.55
CA THR A 243 -19.97 -23.81 41.51
C THR A 243 -19.94 -22.83 42.70
N PRO A 244 -19.59 -23.28 43.91
CA PRO A 244 -19.57 -22.44 45.10
C PRO A 244 -18.65 -21.22 44.92
N SER A 245 -19.06 -20.09 45.51
CA SER A 245 -18.83 -18.72 45.02
C SER A 245 -17.42 -18.13 45.10
N HIS A 246 -16.38 -18.95 45.28
CA HIS A 246 -15.00 -18.44 45.45
C HIS A 246 -13.94 -19.30 44.76
N LYS A 247 -14.27 -19.88 43.60
CA LYS A 247 -13.25 -20.53 42.77
C LYS A 247 -12.54 -19.50 41.89
N ILE A 248 -11.22 -19.41 42.01
CA ILE A 248 -10.40 -18.57 41.13
C ILE A 248 -10.30 -19.28 39.78
N ASP A 249 -10.76 -18.63 38.71
CA ASP A 249 -10.61 -19.16 37.35
C ASP A 249 -9.10 -19.26 37.01
N PRO A 250 -8.56 -20.45 36.73
CA PRO A 250 -7.15 -20.64 36.42
C PRO A 250 -6.70 -19.81 35.19
N ARG A 251 -7.62 -19.47 34.27
CA ARG A 251 -7.31 -18.60 33.13
C ARG A 251 -7.07 -17.17 33.55
N GLN A 252 -7.90 -16.63 34.44
CA GLN A 252 -7.73 -15.27 34.96
C GLN A 252 -6.45 -15.17 35.79
N LEU A 253 -6.18 -16.17 36.64
CA LEU A 253 -4.93 -16.21 37.41
C LEU A 253 -3.70 -16.23 36.51
N ARG A 254 -3.73 -16.99 35.39
CA ARG A 254 -2.64 -17.00 34.41
C ARG A 254 -2.39 -15.61 33.83
N ILE A 255 -3.44 -14.91 33.41
CA ILE A 255 -3.32 -13.56 32.86
C ILE A 255 -2.71 -12.61 33.89
N GLN A 256 -3.10 -12.73 35.16
CA GLN A 256 -2.53 -11.94 36.26
C GLN A 256 -1.06 -12.27 36.54
N LEU A 257 -0.65 -13.53 36.42
CA LEU A 257 0.75 -13.93 36.60
C LEU A 257 1.62 -13.45 35.42
N GLN A 258 1.12 -13.58 34.20
CA GLN A 258 1.80 -13.09 32.99
C GLN A 258 1.97 -11.57 33.01
N SER A 259 0.96 -10.82 33.46
CA SER A 259 1.07 -9.36 33.56
C SER A 259 2.06 -8.90 34.63
N ARG A 260 2.35 -9.75 35.63
CA ARG A 260 3.37 -9.51 36.66
C ARG A 260 4.79 -9.88 36.22
N GLY A 261 4.97 -10.36 34.99
CA GLY A 261 6.28 -10.74 34.46
C GLY A 261 6.90 -11.96 35.13
N MET A 262 6.07 -12.82 35.74
CA MET A 262 6.46 -14.17 36.15
C MET A 262 6.37 -15.15 35.00
#